data_AF-L7LSX5-F1
#
_entry.id   AF-L7LSX5-F1
#
_cell.length_a   1.000
_cell.length_b   1.000
_cell.length_c   1.000
_cell.angle_alpha   90.00
_cell.angle_beta   90.00
_cell.angle_gamma   90.00
#
_symmetry.space_group_name_H-M   'P 1'
#
loop_
_entity.id
_entity.type
_entity.pdbx_description
1 polymer ?
#
loop_
_entity_poly.entity_id
_entity_poly.type
_entity_poly.pdbx_seq_one_letter_code
_entity_poly.pdbx_strand_id
1 'polypeptide(L)'
;MKSPFILRVIFLVYLATAKTMSTTPESVLGSTGDALNIKEFLSTADPIWTYNSTQNTKILCKVDQERGIMEENYSFNRSYYVGYHNWTTLNGEGTFNEGHFTEMNVNLQGYKYKETLLYTDNYTSCAIVLVTPTAPGEDPWHEHLVKNSSITKRKNCTNFFSNITRKGRKVYRSRCLHMLNIGNATYSRWELH
;
A
#
# COMPACT_ATOMS: atom_id res chain seq x y z
N MET A 1 -11.51 -75.42 -10.30
CA MET A 1 -10.98 -74.87 -11.56
C MET A 1 -11.99 -73.90 -12.15
N LYS A 2 -11.57 -72.64 -12.34
CA LYS A 2 -12.13 -71.58 -13.21
C LYS A 2 -13.57 -71.08 -12.94
N SER A 3 -13.64 -69.91 -12.32
CA SER A 3 -14.70 -68.90 -12.48
C SER A 3 -14.65 -68.31 -13.90
N PRO A 4 -15.74 -67.77 -14.45
CA PRO A 4 -15.83 -66.30 -14.45
C PRO A 4 -17.24 -65.70 -14.28
N PHE A 5 -17.27 -64.62 -13.50
CA PHE A 5 -17.91 -63.32 -13.80
C PHE A 5 -19.29 -63.27 -14.49
N ILE A 6 -20.29 -62.78 -13.74
CA ILE A 6 -21.33 -61.89 -14.29
C ILE A 6 -21.51 -60.68 -13.35
N LEU A 7 -21.37 -59.51 -13.99
CA LEU A 7 -21.47 -58.13 -13.53
C LEU A 7 -22.69 -57.84 -12.64
N ARG A 8 -22.47 -57.18 -11.49
CA ARG A 8 -23.50 -56.33 -10.87
C ARG A 8 -23.20 -54.88 -11.24
N VAL A 9 -24.04 -54.29 -12.07
CA VAL A 9 -24.03 -52.84 -12.35
C VAL A 9 -24.80 -52.16 -11.22
N ILE A 10 -24.10 -51.36 -10.40
CA ILE A 10 -24.72 -50.49 -9.40
C ILE A 10 -24.70 -49.07 -9.98
N PHE A 11 -25.85 -48.56 -10.41
CA PHE A 11 -26.01 -47.14 -10.71
C PHE A 11 -26.21 -46.38 -9.40
N LEU A 12 -25.18 -45.64 -8.95
CA LEU A 12 -25.33 -44.65 -7.90
C LEU A 12 -25.85 -43.35 -8.53
N VAL A 13 -27.15 -43.08 -8.35
CA VAL A 13 -27.74 -41.78 -8.65
C VAL A 13 -27.29 -40.81 -7.56
N TYR A 14 -26.25 -40.02 -7.84
CA TYR A 14 -25.92 -38.88 -6.99
C TYR A 14 -26.93 -37.76 -7.24
N LEU A 15 -27.88 -37.58 -6.32
CA LEU A 15 -28.65 -36.35 -6.23
C LEU A 15 -27.70 -35.24 -5.78
N ALA A 16 -27.14 -34.51 -6.75
CA ALA A 16 -26.47 -33.26 -6.47
C ALA A 16 -27.54 -32.26 -6.00
N THR A 17 -27.69 -32.11 -4.69
CA THR A 17 -28.39 -30.94 -4.16
C THR A 17 -27.54 -29.73 -4.49
N ALA A 18 -27.91 -29.01 -5.55
CA ALA A 18 -27.39 -27.68 -5.80
C ALA A 18 -27.84 -26.79 -4.63
N LYS A 19 -27.00 -26.69 -3.60
CA LYS A 19 -27.07 -25.57 -2.68
C LYS A 19 -26.69 -24.36 -3.54
N THR A 20 -27.68 -23.59 -3.94
CA THR A 20 -27.51 -22.24 -4.47
C THR A 20 -26.79 -21.43 -3.40
N MET A 21 -25.46 -21.43 -3.47
CA MET A 21 -24.63 -20.57 -2.67
C MET A 21 -24.80 -19.18 -3.28
N SER A 22 -25.67 -18.38 -2.67
CA SER A 22 -25.75 -16.95 -2.94
C SER A 22 -24.45 -16.34 -2.44
N THR A 23 -23.40 -16.37 -3.27
CA THR A 23 -22.14 -15.69 -3.01
C THR A 23 -22.37 -14.20 -3.22
N THR A 24 -22.80 -13.52 -2.18
CA THR A 24 -22.44 -12.10 -2.00
C THR A 24 -20.91 -12.03 -2.03
N PRO A 25 -20.29 -11.12 -2.79
CA PRO A 25 -18.86 -10.91 -2.72
C PRO A 25 -18.57 -10.34 -1.35
N GLU A 26 -18.13 -11.23 -0.46
CA GLU A 26 -17.60 -10.92 0.85
C GLU A 26 -16.43 -9.96 0.62
N SER A 27 -16.60 -8.72 1.08
CA SER A 27 -15.54 -7.73 1.13
C SER A 27 -14.31 -8.37 1.75
N VAL A 28 -13.22 -8.43 1.00
CA VAL A 28 -11.90 -8.82 1.50
C VAL A 28 -11.44 -7.71 2.45
N LEU A 29 -11.99 -7.69 3.65
CA LEU A 29 -11.56 -6.87 4.77
C LEU A 29 -10.42 -7.64 5.43
N GLY A 30 -9.20 -7.18 5.17
CA GLY A 30 -8.03 -7.73 5.81
C GLY A 30 -7.98 -7.35 7.30
N SER A 31 -7.65 -8.36 8.11
CA SER A 31 -7.51 -8.39 9.57
C SER A 31 -8.79 -8.16 10.39
N THR A 32 -9.40 -9.28 10.79
CA THR A 32 -10.35 -9.37 11.89
C THR A 32 -9.61 -9.25 13.22
N GLY A 33 -9.45 -8.04 13.75
CA GLY A 33 -8.94 -7.82 15.11
C GLY A 33 -8.73 -6.35 15.46
N ASP A 34 -7.91 -5.65 14.69
CA ASP A 34 -7.59 -4.25 14.92
C ASP A 34 -8.27 -3.37 13.88
N ALA A 35 -8.99 -2.34 14.34
CA ALA A 35 -9.54 -1.33 13.45
C ALA A 35 -8.37 -0.63 12.71
N LEU A 36 -8.45 -0.56 11.38
CA LEU A 36 -7.43 0.09 10.56
C LEU A 36 -7.16 1.52 11.06
N ASN A 37 -5.90 1.83 11.31
CA ASN A 37 -5.46 3.13 11.79
C ASN A 37 -4.24 3.63 11.00
N ILE A 38 -4.43 4.66 10.17
CA ILE A 38 -3.37 5.23 9.34
C ILE A 38 -2.29 5.92 10.18
N LYS A 39 -2.68 6.56 11.29
CA LYS A 39 -1.75 7.22 12.20
C LYS A 39 -0.82 6.21 12.84
N GLU A 40 -1.33 5.06 13.26
CA GLU A 40 -0.50 3.97 13.80
C GLU A 40 0.50 3.44 12.77
N PHE A 41 0.06 3.24 11.52
CA PHE A 41 0.96 2.81 10.44
C PHE A 41 2.11 3.83 10.22
N LEU A 42 1.79 5.13 10.20
CA LEU A 42 2.73 6.23 9.98
C LEU A 42 3.62 6.54 11.20
N SER A 43 3.28 6.05 12.39
CA SER A 43 4.02 6.29 13.64
C SER A 43 5.32 5.48 13.66
N THR A 44 6.29 5.88 12.84
CA THR A 44 7.59 5.21 12.72
C THR A 44 8.68 6.16 12.24
N ALA A 45 9.89 5.97 12.73
CA ALA A 45 11.10 6.60 12.17
C ALA A 45 11.66 5.81 10.96
N ASP A 46 11.11 4.62 10.66
CA ASP A 46 11.57 3.78 9.55
C ASP A 46 11.03 4.36 8.22
N PRO A 47 11.90 4.69 7.23
CA PRO A 47 11.44 5.28 5.97
C PRO A 47 10.38 4.42 5.29
N ILE A 48 9.31 5.06 4.80
CA ILE A 48 8.19 4.37 4.18
C ILE A 48 8.33 4.50 2.67
N TRP A 49 8.58 3.38 2.00
CA TRP A 49 8.74 3.35 0.55
C TRP A 49 7.42 3.04 -0.15
N THR A 50 7.12 3.76 -1.23
CA THR A 50 6.14 3.29 -2.20
C THR A 50 6.76 2.14 -2.99
N TYR A 51 6.31 0.92 -2.76
CA TYR A 51 6.80 -0.27 -3.42
C TYR A 51 6.20 -0.44 -4.81
N ASN A 52 4.86 -0.41 -4.89
CA ASN A 52 4.09 -0.38 -6.14
C ASN A 52 3.12 0.81 -6.12
N SER A 53 2.76 1.30 -7.30
CA SER A 53 1.73 2.32 -7.45
C SER A 53 0.94 2.13 -8.74
N THR A 54 -0.33 2.51 -8.73
CA THR A 54 -1.15 2.61 -9.96
C THR A 54 -1.10 4.00 -10.58
N GLN A 55 -0.39 4.95 -9.97
CA GLN A 55 -0.27 6.31 -10.47
C GLN A 55 0.45 6.32 -11.83
N ASN A 56 -0.13 7.04 -12.79
CA ASN A 56 0.42 7.19 -14.14
C ASN A 56 1.55 8.24 -14.18
N THR A 57 2.69 7.92 -13.58
CA THR A 57 3.86 8.82 -13.51
C THR A 57 5.16 8.08 -13.79
N LYS A 58 6.25 8.84 -14.03
CA LYS A 58 7.62 8.30 -14.16
C LYS A 58 8.40 8.31 -12.84
N ILE A 59 7.73 8.53 -11.71
CA ILE A 59 8.33 8.64 -10.38
C ILE A 59 8.90 7.29 -9.94
N LEU A 60 10.14 7.25 -9.46
CA LEU A 60 10.80 6.06 -8.90
C LEU A 60 11.36 6.38 -7.52
N CYS A 61 11.60 5.35 -6.71
CA CYS A 61 12.21 5.52 -5.39
C CYS A 61 11.49 6.57 -4.54
N LYS A 62 10.15 6.57 -4.58
CA LYS A 62 9.33 7.45 -3.73
C LYS A 62 9.39 6.94 -2.29
N VAL A 63 9.79 7.81 -1.38
CA VAL A 63 9.96 7.52 0.04
C VAL A 63 9.51 8.69 0.89
N ASP A 64 8.85 8.36 1.99
CA ASP A 64 8.50 9.31 3.03
C ASP A 64 9.36 9.07 4.26
N GLN A 65 9.88 10.15 4.82
CA GLN A 65 10.58 10.15 6.09
C GLN A 65 9.83 11.07 7.04
N GLU A 66 9.42 10.51 8.17
CA GLU A 66 8.78 11.25 9.24
C GLU A 66 9.72 12.35 9.79
N ARG A 67 9.13 13.50 10.11
CA ARG A 67 9.78 14.61 10.81
C ARG A 67 9.14 14.90 12.16
N GLY A 68 7.85 14.62 12.29
CA GLY A 68 7.11 14.76 13.54
C GLY A 68 5.71 14.21 13.41
N ILE A 69 5.20 13.59 14.48
CA ILE A 69 3.80 13.15 14.58
C ILE A 69 3.20 13.63 15.91
N MET A 70 2.05 14.27 15.83
CA MET A 70 1.28 14.79 16.96
C MET A 70 -0.13 14.20 16.96
N GLU A 71 -1.02 14.70 17.81
CA GLU A 71 -2.40 14.21 17.90
C GLU A 71 -3.13 14.30 16.54
N GLU A 72 -3.14 15.49 15.96
CA GLU A 72 -3.87 15.80 14.73
C GLU A 72 -2.96 16.02 13.51
N ASN A 73 -1.64 16.09 13.70
CA ASN A 73 -0.71 16.51 12.65
C ASN A 73 0.40 15.49 12.40
N TYR A 74 0.85 15.41 11.16
CA TYR A 74 1.96 14.59 10.70
C TYR A 74 2.82 15.39 9.72
N SER A 75 4.09 15.59 10.05
CA SER A 75 5.04 16.29 9.20
C SER A 75 6.05 15.31 8.64
N PHE A 76 6.34 15.39 7.35
CA PHE A 76 7.24 14.44 6.68
C PHE A 76 7.96 15.08 5.48
N ASN A 77 9.05 14.44 5.08
CA ASN A 77 9.74 14.71 3.82
C ASN A 77 9.42 13.60 2.82
N ARG A 78 8.84 13.96 1.68
CA ARG A 78 8.60 13.04 0.56
C ARG A 78 9.66 13.26 -0.49
N SER A 79 10.48 12.24 -0.70
CA SER A 79 11.55 12.26 -1.67
C SER A 79 11.32 11.28 -2.80
N TYR A 80 11.76 11.61 -4.01
CA TYR A 80 11.63 10.73 -5.17
C TYR A 80 12.55 11.09 -6.33
N TYR A 81 12.70 10.17 -7.27
CA TYR A 81 13.34 10.37 -8.57
C TYR A 81 12.32 10.55 -9.68
N VAL A 82 12.50 11.56 -10.53
CA VAL A 82 11.78 11.67 -11.82
C VAL A 82 12.73 11.26 -12.94
N GLY A 83 12.36 10.24 -13.71
CA GLY A 83 13.01 9.95 -15.00
C GLY A 83 14.53 9.75 -14.95
N TYR A 84 15.09 9.23 -13.85
CA TYR A 84 16.53 8.94 -13.64
C TYR A 84 17.47 10.14 -13.44
N HIS A 85 16.99 11.39 -13.44
CA HIS A 85 17.90 12.54 -13.45
C HIS A 85 18.03 13.24 -12.09
N ASN A 86 16.93 13.60 -11.42
CA ASN A 86 17.00 14.42 -10.21
C ASN A 86 16.26 13.77 -9.03
N TRP A 87 16.94 13.72 -7.88
CA TRP A 87 16.33 13.50 -6.58
C TRP A 87 15.64 14.79 -6.15
N THR A 88 14.37 14.71 -5.78
CA THR A 88 13.57 15.84 -5.32
C THR A 88 13.02 15.51 -3.95
N THR A 89 13.13 16.45 -3.02
CA THR A 89 12.55 16.36 -1.67
C THR A 89 11.51 17.47 -1.52
N LEU A 90 10.30 17.10 -1.09
CA LEU A 90 9.21 18.03 -0.81
C LEU A 90 8.77 17.89 0.64
N ASN A 91 8.46 19.02 1.27
CA ASN A 91 7.83 19.05 2.60
C ASN A 91 6.36 18.67 2.46
N GLY A 92 5.94 17.70 3.25
CA GLY A 92 4.56 17.24 3.35
C GLY A 92 4.03 17.46 4.75
N GLU A 93 2.76 17.88 4.81
CA GLU A 93 2.00 18.00 6.05
C GLU A 93 0.71 17.18 5.92
N GLY A 94 0.39 16.43 6.96
CA GLY A 94 -0.75 15.57 7.09
C GLY A 94 -1.62 16.02 8.26
N THR A 95 -2.94 15.95 8.10
CA THR A 95 -3.91 16.23 9.16
C THR A 95 -4.83 15.02 9.34
N PHE A 96 -4.88 14.52 10.57
CA PHE A 96 -5.80 13.47 11.01
C PHE A 96 -7.10 14.11 11.51
N ASN A 97 -8.23 13.47 11.22
CA ASN A 97 -9.52 13.89 11.74
C ASN A 97 -9.97 12.90 12.81
N GLU A 98 -10.41 13.42 13.96
CA GLU A 98 -11.01 12.61 15.01
C GLU A 98 -12.22 11.82 14.44
N GLY A 99 -12.31 10.52 14.75
CA GLY A 99 -13.35 9.63 14.23
C GLY A 99 -13.11 9.06 12.83
N HIS A 100 -12.08 9.52 12.10
CA HIS A 100 -11.71 9.01 10.78
C HIS A 100 -10.32 8.37 10.77
N PHE A 101 -10.14 7.32 11.57
CA PHE A 101 -8.84 6.68 11.82
C PHE A 101 -8.14 6.09 10.59
N THR A 102 -8.86 5.86 9.50
CA THR A 102 -8.30 5.35 8.24
C THR A 102 -7.83 6.46 7.31
N GLU A 103 -8.09 7.74 7.60
CA GLU A 103 -7.89 8.84 6.65
C GLU A 103 -6.89 9.87 7.15
N MET A 104 -6.11 10.40 6.20
CA MET A 104 -5.24 11.56 6.40
C MET A 104 -5.39 12.52 5.22
N ASN A 105 -5.65 13.80 5.51
CA ASN A 105 -5.56 14.84 4.50
C ASN A 105 -4.11 15.26 4.36
N VAL A 106 -3.60 15.36 3.14
CA VAL A 106 -2.21 15.68 2.86
C VAL A 106 -2.10 16.95 2.05
N ASN A 107 -1.15 17.79 2.42
CA ASN A 107 -0.68 18.95 1.67
C ASN A 107 0.80 18.77 1.37
N LEU A 108 1.12 18.49 0.11
CA LEU A 108 2.49 18.35 -0.37
C LEU A 108 2.87 19.60 -1.18
N GLN A 109 3.47 20.59 -0.51
CA GLN A 109 3.82 21.90 -1.10
C GLN A 109 2.68 22.53 -1.93
N GLY A 110 1.47 22.56 -1.39
CA GLY A 110 0.29 23.15 -2.03
C GLY A 110 -0.56 22.15 -2.82
N TYR A 111 -0.03 20.99 -3.19
CA TYR A 111 -0.81 19.92 -3.80
C TYR A 111 -1.55 19.12 -2.72
N LYS A 112 -2.89 19.16 -2.76
CA LYS A 112 -3.77 18.59 -1.74
C LYS A 112 -4.46 17.31 -2.22
N TYR A 113 -4.47 16.31 -1.35
CA TYR A 113 -5.11 15.02 -1.58
C TYR A 113 -5.43 14.34 -0.25
N LYS A 114 -6.25 13.30 -0.28
CA LYS A 114 -6.55 12.44 0.86
C LYS A 114 -5.90 11.07 0.67
N GLU A 115 -5.25 10.55 1.70
CA GLU A 115 -4.80 9.16 1.78
C GLU A 115 -5.75 8.37 2.68
N THR A 116 -6.33 7.28 2.18
CA THR A 116 -7.21 6.37 2.91
C THR A 116 -6.54 4.99 3.02
N LEU A 117 -6.29 4.52 4.24
CA LEU A 117 -5.77 3.19 4.54
C LEU A 117 -6.83 2.12 4.24
N LEU A 118 -6.53 1.23 3.30
CA LEU A 118 -7.40 0.12 2.90
C LEU A 118 -6.99 -1.22 3.52
N TYR A 119 -5.70 -1.38 3.81
CA TYR A 119 -5.15 -2.61 4.35
C TYR A 119 -3.80 -2.33 5.03
N THR A 120 -3.53 -3.03 6.11
CA THR A 120 -2.20 -3.19 6.70
C THR A 120 -2.03 -4.64 7.12
N ASP A 121 -0.79 -5.11 7.20
CA ASP A 121 -0.55 -6.39 7.87
C ASP A 121 -0.56 -6.24 9.40
N ASN A 122 -0.55 -7.36 10.11
CA ASN A 122 -0.62 -7.42 11.58
C ASN A 122 0.61 -6.81 12.28
N TYR A 123 1.66 -6.44 11.54
CA TYR A 123 2.88 -5.85 12.08
C TYR A 123 3.04 -4.38 11.66
N THR A 124 2.02 -3.81 11.01
CA THR A 124 2.07 -2.50 10.35
C THR A 124 3.30 -2.33 9.45
N SER A 125 3.80 -3.41 8.88
CA SER A 125 5.05 -3.47 8.12
C SER A 125 4.88 -2.95 6.69
N CYS A 126 3.65 -3.05 6.18
CA CYS A 126 3.24 -2.56 4.88
C CYS A 126 1.77 -2.16 4.91
N ALA A 127 1.37 -1.29 3.99
CA ALA A 127 0.01 -0.80 3.86
C ALA A 127 -0.39 -0.65 2.40
N ILE A 128 -1.71 -0.70 2.16
CA ILE A 128 -2.33 -0.29 0.90
C ILE A 128 -3.15 0.96 1.18
N VAL A 129 -2.83 2.03 0.47
CA VAL A 129 -3.54 3.30 0.58
C VAL A 129 -4.17 3.69 -0.74
N LEU A 130 -5.37 4.26 -0.68
CA LEU A 130 -5.99 4.98 -1.79
C LEU A 130 -5.65 6.46 -1.67
N VAL A 131 -5.07 7.01 -2.72
CA VAL A 131 -4.77 8.44 -2.83
C VAL A 131 -5.85 9.08 -3.70
N THR A 132 -6.56 10.05 -3.13
CA THR A 132 -7.65 10.78 -3.81
C THR A 132 -7.29 12.26 -3.90
N PRO A 133 -6.91 12.76 -5.09
CA PRO A 133 -6.66 14.18 -5.31
C PRO A 133 -7.87 15.04 -4.95
N THR A 134 -7.63 16.22 -4.41
CA THR A 134 -8.70 17.21 -4.20
C THR A 134 -8.96 18.03 -5.47
N ALA A 135 -8.00 18.08 -6.40
CA ALA A 135 -8.15 18.78 -7.66
C ALA A 135 -9.16 18.08 -8.58
N PRO A 136 -10.05 18.82 -9.25
CA PRO A 136 -11.04 18.23 -10.16
C PRO A 136 -10.36 17.61 -11.40
N GLY A 137 -10.86 16.46 -11.82
CA GLY A 137 -10.41 15.78 -13.06
C GLY A 137 -9.18 14.88 -12.90
N GLU A 138 -8.64 14.72 -11.70
CA GLU A 138 -7.58 13.77 -11.43
C GLU A 138 -8.13 12.44 -10.88
N ASP A 139 -7.73 11.33 -11.49
CA ASP A 139 -8.14 10.00 -11.07
C ASP A 139 -7.40 9.57 -9.78
N PRO A 140 -8.09 8.92 -8.83
CA PRO A 140 -7.44 8.36 -7.66
C PRO A 140 -6.53 7.19 -8.03
N TRP A 141 -5.54 6.92 -7.21
CA TRP A 141 -4.60 5.80 -7.41
C TRP A 141 -4.31 5.07 -6.10
N HIS A 142 -3.84 3.83 -6.22
CA HIS A 142 -3.43 3.03 -5.07
C HIS A 142 -1.92 3.06 -4.92
N GLU A 143 -1.45 3.12 -3.68
CA GLU A 143 -0.05 2.92 -3.33
C GLU A 143 0.10 1.73 -2.39
N HIS A 144 1.12 0.93 -2.66
CA HIS A 144 1.58 -0.13 -1.77
C HIS A 144 2.79 0.40 -1.02
N LEU A 145 2.59 0.78 0.23
CA LEU A 145 3.59 1.35 1.12
C LEU A 145 4.27 0.25 1.93
N VAL A 146 5.58 0.36 2.14
CA VAL A 146 6.37 -0.64 2.88
C VAL A 146 7.43 0.07 3.71
N LYS A 147 7.46 -0.20 5.01
CA LYS A 147 8.52 0.27 5.91
C LYS A 147 9.86 -0.32 5.47
N ASN A 148 10.93 0.47 5.48
CA ASN A 148 12.22 0.09 4.89
C ASN A 148 12.81 -1.20 5.51
N SER A 149 12.68 -1.40 6.82
CA SER A 149 13.05 -2.64 7.51
C SER A 149 12.29 -3.89 7.04
N SER A 150 11.16 -3.70 6.36
CA SER A 150 10.19 -4.75 6.02
C SER A 150 10.05 -5.01 4.51
N ILE A 151 10.96 -4.44 3.69
CA ILE A 151 10.98 -4.62 2.22
C ILE A 151 10.96 -6.10 1.78
N THR A 152 11.54 -7.01 2.57
CA THR A 152 11.56 -8.45 2.30
C THR A 152 10.33 -9.20 2.82
N LYS A 153 9.54 -8.60 3.73
CA LYS A 153 8.40 -9.22 4.43
C LYS A 153 7.01 -8.77 3.91
N ARG A 154 6.96 -7.83 2.96
CA ARG A 154 5.76 -7.23 2.33
C ARG A 154 4.78 -8.17 1.55
N LYS A 155 4.87 -9.49 1.69
CA LYS A 155 4.13 -10.43 0.82
C LYS A 155 2.60 -10.23 0.92
N ASN A 156 2.10 -10.00 2.13
CA ASN A 156 0.65 -9.85 2.37
C ASN A 156 0.07 -8.64 1.63
N CYS A 157 0.68 -7.45 1.77
CA CYS A 157 0.26 -6.27 1.03
C CYS A 157 0.47 -6.43 -0.49
N THR A 158 1.52 -7.14 -0.91
CA THR A 158 1.72 -7.43 -2.35
C THR A 158 0.57 -8.24 -2.92
N ASN A 159 0.08 -9.24 -2.18
CA ASN A 159 -1.07 -10.04 -2.58
C ASN A 159 -2.34 -9.20 -2.60
N PHE A 160 -2.60 -8.41 -1.54
CA PHE A 160 -3.76 -7.51 -1.50
C PHE A 160 -3.78 -6.53 -2.68
N PHE A 161 -2.65 -5.85 -2.94
CA PHE A 161 -2.52 -4.91 -4.05
C PHE A 161 -2.80 -5.58 -5.40
N SER A 162 -2.30 -6.79 -5.60
CA SER A 162 -2.50 -7.54 -6.86
C SER A 162 -3.95 -7.99 -7.04
N ASN A 163 -4.71 -8.17 -5.95
CA ASN A 163 -6.12 -8.54 -5.99
C ASN A 163 -7.02 -7.35 -6.36
N ILE A 164 -6.73 -6.15 -5.84
CA ILE A 164 -7.57 -4.97 -6.09
C ILE A 164 -7.30 -4.31 -7.44
N THR A 165 -6.12 -4.55 -8.04
CA THR A 165 -5.77 -3.96 -9.34
C THR A 165 -4.80 -4.83 -10.13
N ARG A 166 -5.12 -5.01 -11.42
CA ARG A 166 -4.19 -5.60 -12.41
C ARG A 166 -3.26 -4.55 -13.02
N LYS A 167 -3.56 -3.27 -12.81
CA LYS A 167 -2.76 -2.13 -13.25
C LYS A 167 -1.85 -1.73 -12.10
N GLY A 168 -0.57 -1.56 -12.35
CA GLY A 168 0.38 -1.13 -11.33
C GLY A 168 1.81 -1.28 -11.80
N ARG A 169 2.70 -0.42 -11.31
CA ARG A 169 4.12 -0.46 -11.62
C ARG A 169 4.94 -0.50 -10.36
N LYS A 170 6.11 -1.13 -10.46
CA LYS A 170 7.10 -1.16 -9.40
C LYS A 170 7.80 0.19 -9.31
N VAL A 171 7.69 0.84 -8.16
CA VAL A 171 8.29 2.13 -7.83
C VAL A 171 9.61 1.94 -7.07
N TYR A 172 9.63 1.00 -6.11
CA TYR A 172 10.84 0.64 -5.37
C TYR A 172 11.72 -0.36 -6.12
N ARG A 173 13.02 -0.12 -6.13
CA ARG A 173 14.07 -1.02 -6.65
C ARG A 173 15.20 -1.09 -5.64
N SER A 174 16.03 -2.14 -5.70
CA SER A 174 17.15 -2.33 -4.76
C SER A 174 18.08 -1.11 -4.65
N ARG A 175 18.30 -0.39 -5.76
CA ARG A 175 19.11 0.83 -5.78
C ARG A 175 18.51 2.02 -5.03
N CYS A 176 17.23 2.00 -4.67
CA CYS A 176 16.57 3.16 -4.07
C CYS A 176 17.16 3.54 -2.71
N LEU A 177 17.63 2.57 -1.93
CA LEU A 177 18.32 2.85 -0.67
C LEU A 177 19.62 3.66 -0.91
N HIS A 178 20.38 3.31 -1.95
CA HIS A 178 21.57 4.09 -2.33
C HIS A 178 21.20 5.51 -2.78
N MET A 179 20.10 5.65 -3.53
CA MET A 179 19.60 6.96 -3.95
C MET A 179 19.19 7.84 -2.77
N LEU A 180 18.54 7.27 -1.75
CA LEU A 180 18.20 7.98 -0.52
C LEU A 180 19.43 8.51 0.20
N ASN A 181 20.49 7.70 0.31
CA ASN A 181 21.72 8.13 0.97
C ASN A 181 22.37 9.33 0.26
N ILE A 182 22.38 9.32 -1.08
CA ILE A 182 22.87 10.46 -1.87
C ILE A 182 21.98 11.69 -1.66
N GLY A 183 20.66 11.49 -1.76
CA GLY A 183 19.67 12.55 -1.57
C GLY A 183 19.81 13.25 -0.22
N ASN A 184 19.88 12.49 0.87
CA ASN A 184 20.06 13.02 2.22
C ASN A 184 21.37 13.80 2.36
N ALA A 185 22.48 13.28 1.83
CA ALA A 185 23.77 13.97 1.89
C ALA A 185 23.74 15.31 1.14
N THR A 186 23.05 15.38 -0.01
CA THR A 186 22.87 16.64 -0.74
C THR A 186 21.92 17.59 -0.01
N TYR A 187 20.80 17.10 0.51
CA TYR A 187 19.79 17.91 1.19
C TYR A 187 20.35 18.57 2.46
N SER A 188 21.05 17.81 3.32
CA SER A 188 21.69 18.36 4.52
C SER A 188 22.75 19.43 4.21
N ARG A 189 23.35 19.41 3.02
CA ARG A 189 24.29 20.47 2.59
C ARG A 189 23.56 21.78 2.27
N TRP A 190 22.34 21.71 1.75
CA TRP A 190 21.56 22.89 1.38
C TRP A 190 20.87 23.56 2.58
N GLU A 191 20.58 22.84 3.66
CA GLU A 191 20.02 23.41 4.90
C GLU A 191 21.04 24.21 5.74
N LEU A 192 22.33 24.17 5.39
CA LEU A 192 23.40 24.90 6.09
C LEU A 192 23.71 26.28 5.48
N HIS A 193 22.94 26.71 4.47
CA HIS A 193 23.10 27.98 3.74
C HIS A 193 21.78 28.74 3.69
#